data_AF-A0A8T3M1I4-F1
#
_entry.id   AF-A0A8T3M1I4-F1
#
_cell.length_a   1.000
_cell.length_b   1.000
_cell.length_c   1.000
_cell.angle_alpha   90.00
_cell.angle_beta   90.00
_cell.angle_gamma   90.00
#
_symmetry.space_group_name_H-M   'P 1'
#
loop_
_entity.id
_entity.type
_entity.pdbx_description
1 polymer ?
#
loop_
_entity_poly.entity_id
_entity_poly.type
_entity_poly.pdbx_seq_one_letter_code
_entity_poly.pdbx_strand_id
1 'polypeptide(L)'
;MEEGRELEFEQTSDVHRMIWAWRRYVEAARRDGPPLGPQRYLEVRYEDLMADPRRHGELMLDFMGIDAAASRAMFLEALSRADPGSVGVWRKELDAPDIAVIEADSGALLRRLRY
;
A
#
# COMPACT_ATOMS: atom_id res chain seq x y z
N MET A 1 10.13 7.44 14.29
CA MET A 1 9.44 7.63 15.58
C MET A 1 8.77 8.99 15.58
N GLU A 2 7.64 9.14 16.25
CA GLU A 2 7.05 10.47 16.51
C GLU A 2 7.77 11.10 17.70
N GLU A 3 7.97 12.41 17.63
CA GLU A 3 8.62 13.16 18.70
C GLU A 3 7.81 13.01 19.99
N GLY A 4 8.48 12.60 21.08
CA GLY A 4 7.90 12.45 22.40
C GLY A 4 7.24 11.10 22.69
N ARG A 5 7.29 10.14 21.77
CA ARG A 5 6.79 8.76 21.98
C ARG A 5 7.88 7.69 21.79
N GLU A 6 9.13 8.04 22.01
CA GLU A 6 10.29 7.15 21.80
C GLU A 6 10.25 5.93 22.74
N LEU A 7 9.98 6.16 24.03
CA LEU A 7 9.88 5.07 25.02
C LEU A 7 8.74 4.10 24.71
N GLU A 8 7.61 4.60 24.22
CA GLU A 8 6.47 3.77 23.82
C GLU A 8 6.85 2.89 22.61
N PHE A 9 7.55 3.46 21.64
CA PHE A 9 8.01 2.73 20.46
C PHE A 9 9.00 1.61 20.82
N GLU A 10 9.93 1.86 21.73
CA GLU A 10 10.90 0.85 22.20
C GLU A 10 10.22 -0.30 22.97
N GLN A 11 9.17 0.00 23.73
CA GLN A 11 8.53 -0.97 24.63
C GLN A 11 7.34 -1.71 24.02
N THR A 12 6.83 -1.28 22.86
CA THR A 12 5.66 -1.89 22.25
C THR A 12 5.96 -3.15 21.43
N SER A 13 4.93 -3.80 20.89
CA SER A 13 5.06 -5.00 20.05
C SER A 13 5.57 -4.66 18.65
N ASP A 14 6.08 -5.66 17.93
CA ASP A 14 6.47 -5.48 16.53
C ASP A 14 5.29 -5.06 15.66
N VAL A 15 4.12 -5.66 15.85
CA VAL A 15 2.89 -5.29 15.14
C VAL A 15 2.56 -3.81 15.34
N HIS A 16 2.66 -3.29 16.57
CA HIS A 16 2.41 -1.87 16.82
C HIS A 16 3.46 -0.98 16.13
N ARG A 17 4.75 -1.33 16.21
CA ARG A 17 5.80 -0.60 15.49
C ARG A 17 5.57 -0.59 13.98
N MET A 18 5.18 -1.72 13.40
CA MET A 18 4.95 -1.85 11.96
C MET A 18 3.73 -1.06 11.50
N ILE A 19 2.59 -1.15 12.20
CA ILE A 19 1.40 -0.40 11.81
C ILE A 19 1.60 1.11 11.99
N TRP A 20 2.33 1.52 13.02
CA TRP A 20 2.69 2.92 13.22
C TRP A 20 3.57 3.43 12.07
N ALA A 21 4.63 2.69 11.72
CA ALA A 21 5.47 3.06 10.59
C ALA A 21 4.66 3.14 9.28
N TRP A 22 3.81 2.13 9.03
CA TRP A 22 2.90 2.11 7.88
C TRP A 22 2.01 3.35 7.84
N ARG A 23 1.33 3.68 8.95
CA ARG A 23 0.46 4.86 9.06
C ARG A 23 1.19 6.11 8.63
N ARG A 24 2.38 6.32 9.21
CA ARG A 24 3.17 7.53 8.97
C ARG A 24 3.58 7.68 7.51
N TYR A 25 4.03 6.60 6.89
CA TYR A 25 4.44 6.62 5.48
C TYR A 25 3.25 6.80 4.55
N VAL A 26 2.13 6.13 4.82
CA VAL A 26 0.92 6.26 4.01
C VAL A 26 0.33 7.67 4.14
N GLU A 27 0.26 8.24 5.34
CA GLU A 27 -0.21 9.61 5.54
C GLU A 27 0.69 10.63 4.83
N ALA A 28 2.01 10.46 4.91
CA ALA A 28 2.96 11.32 4.18
C ALA A 28 2.75 11.21 2.66
N ALA A 29 2.69 9.99 2.11
CA ALA A 29 2.47 9.76 0.69
C ALA A 29 1.12 10.36 0.22
N ARG A 30 0.06 10.21 1.02
CA ARG A 30 -1.28 10.76 0.78
C ARG A 30 -1.34 12.27 0.84
N ARG A 31 -0.57 12.89 1.72
CA ARG A 31 -0.50 14.34 1.89
C ARG A 31 0.30 14.98 0.75
N ASP A 32 1.46 14.40 0.46
CA ASP A 32 2.48 15.04 -0.38
C ASP A 32 2.38 14.62 -1.85
N GLY A 33 1.81 13.44 -2.14
CA GLY A 33 1.66 12.90 -3.50
C GLY A 33 0.66 13.66 -4.37
N PRO A 34 -0.62 13.79 -4.00
CA PRO A 34 -1.63 14.44 -4.82
C PRO A 34 -1.29 15.88 -5.27
N PRO A 35 -0.67 16.75 -4.43
CA PRO A 35 -0.20 18.07 -4.87
C PRO A 35 0.81 18.05 -6.03
N LEU A 36 1.52 16.93 -6.26
CA LEU A 36 2.43 16.80 -7.41
C LEU A 36 1.68 16.77 -8.74
N GLY A 37 0.38 16.50 -8.74
CA GLY A 37 -0.46 16.45 -9.94
C GLY A 37 -0.38 15.13 -10.71
N PRO A 38 -1.36 14.86 -11.59
CA PRO A 38 -1.56 13.55 -12.21
C PRO A 38 -0.47 13.15 -13.22
N GLN A 39 0.42 14.08 -13.60
CA GLN A 39 1.58 13.80 -14.46
C GLN A 39 2.80 13.31 -13.67
N ARG A 40 2.80 13.46 -12.34
CA ARG A 40 3.95 13.11 -11.47
C ARG A 40 3.58 12.17 -10.32
N TYR A 41 2.28 11.94 -10.11
CA TYR A 41 1.79 11.03 -9.10
C TYR A 41 0.64 10.19 -9.64
N LEU A 42 0.85 8.88 -9.65
CA LEU A 42 -0.19 7.88 -9.90
C LEU A 42 -0.32 7.03 -8.64
N GLU A 43 -1.54 6.90 -8.15
CA GLU A 43 -1.85 5.99 -7.08
C GLU A 43 -2.63 4.80 -7.60
N VAL A 44 -2.17 3.60 -7.21
CA VAL A 44 -2.82 2.35 -7.57
C VAL A 44 -3.06 1.56 -6.29
N ARG A 45 -4.30 1.15 -6.07
CA ARG A 45 -4.65 0.28 -4.96
C ARG A 45 -4.21 -1.14 -5.27
N TYR A 46 -3.48 -1.75 -4.34
CA TYR A 46 -2.92 -3.10 -4.53
C TYR A 46 -4.01 -4.14 -4.83
N GLU A 47 -5.15 -4.06 -4.14
CA GLU A 47 -6.27 -4.98 -4.36
C GLU A 47 -6.87 -4.86 -5.77
N ASP A 48 -6.96 -3.64 -6.31
CA ASP A 48 -7.47 -3.42 -7.67
C ASP A 48 -6.45 -3.87 -8.73
N LEU A 49 -5.16 -3.65 -8.46
CA LEU A 49 -4.07 -4.18 -9.28
C LEU A 49 -4.10 -5.70 -9.32
N MET A 50 -4.33 -6.39 -8.20
CA MET A 50 -4.42 -7.85 -8.17
C MET A 50 -5.72 -8.36 -8.82
N ALA A 51 -6.82 -7.61 -8.72
CA ALA A 51 -8.09 -7.98 -9.35
C ALA A 51 -8.07 -7.84 -10.88
N ASP A 52 -7.35 -6.84 -11.41
CA ASP A 52 -7.15 -6.64 -12.85
C ASP A 52 -5.72 -6.16 -13.15
N PRO A 53 -4.73 -7.08 -13.16
CA PRO A 53 -3.33 -6.74 -13.35
C PRO A 53 -3.06 -6.12 -14.72
N ARG A 54 -3.75 -6.61 -15.76
CA ARG A 54 -3.59 -6.08 -17.12
C ARG A 54 -4.01 -4.62 -17.18
N ARG A 55 -5.22 -4.28 -16.75
CA ARG A 55 -5.73 -2.90 -16.83
C ARG A 55 -4.85 -1.92 -16.07
N HIS A 56 -4.47 -2.26 -14.84
CA HIS A 56 -3.65 -1.38 -14.02
C HIS A 56 -2.20 -1.32 -14.51
N GLY A 57 -1.69 -2.41 -15.09
CA GLY A 57 -0.38 -2.43 -15.73
C GLY A 57 -0.30 -1.49 -16.94
N GLU A 58 -1.31 -1.49 -17.80
CA GLU A 58 -1.41 -0.55 -18.93
C GLU A 58 -1.48 0.90 -18.42
N LEU A 59 -2.28 1.18 -17.39
CA LEU A 59 -2.37 2.49 -16.75
C LEU A 59 -1.01 2.99 -16.23
N MET A 60 -0.22 2.11 -15.60
CA MET A 60 1.13 2.45 -15.13
C MET A 60 2.09 2.75 -16.28
N LEU A 61 2.05 1.94 -17.35
CA LEU A 61 2.87 2.14 -18.54
C LEU A 61 2.54 3.46 -19.24
N ASP A 62 1.25 3.78 -19.35
CA ASP A 62 0.77 5.04 -19.93
C ASP A 62 1.22 6.24 -19.09
N PHE A 63 1.10 6.15 -17.76
CA PHE A 63 1.60 7.19 -16.85
C PHE A 63 3.11 7.42 -16.97
N MET A 64 3.89 6.35 -17.16
CA MET A 64 5.34 6.44 -17.37
C MET A 64 5.74 6.86 -18.79
N GLY A 65 4.80 6.94 -19.74
CA GLY A 65 5.08 7.26 -21.15
C GLY A 65 5.87 6.16 -21.88
N ILE A 66 5.66 4.88 -21.52
CA ILE A 66 6.36 3.75 -22.13
C ILE A 66 5.54 3.21 -23.30
N ASP A 67 5.93 3.57 -24.53
CA ASP A 67 5.22 3.17 -25.76
C ASP A 67 5.83 1.95 -26.45
N ALA A 68 7.08 1.60 -26.12
CA ALA A 68 7.79 0.51 -26.76
C ALA A 68 7.08 -0.84 -26.55
N ALA A 69 6.53 -1.42 -27.63
CA ALA A 69 5.67 -2.61 -27.56
C ALA A 69 6.33 -3.79 -26.83
N ALA A 70 7.63 -4.01 -27.04
CA ALA A 70 8.37 -5.07 -26.36
C ALA A 70 8.45 -4.85 -24.84
N SER A 71 8.72 -3.62 -24.39
CA SER A 71 8.77 -3.26 -22.97
C SER A 71 7.39 -3.41 -22.31
N ARG A 72 6.33 -2.95 -22.98
CA ARG A 72 4.96 -3.10 -22.51
C ARG A 72 4.58 -4.57 -22.37
N ALA A 73 4.82 -5.38 -23.41
CA ALA A 73 4.51 -6.80 -23.39
C ALA A 73 5.26 -7.54 -22.28
N MET A 74 6.55 -7.25 -22.09
CA MET A 74 7.36 -7.84 -21.03
C MET A 74 6.82 -7.49 -19.63
N PHE A 75 6.44 -6.23 -19.40
CA PHE A 75 5.90 -5.80 -18.12
C PHE A 75 4.55 -6.44 -17.81
N LEU A 76 3.63 -6.45 -18.78
CA LEU A 76 2.30 -7.04 -18.60
C LEU A 76 2.37 -8.56 -18.40
N GLU A 77 3.32 -9.23 -19.06
CA GLU A 77 3.57 -10.66 -18.85
C GLU A 77 4.20 -10.95 -17.48
N ALA A 78 5.06 -10.07 -16.96
CA ALA A 78 5.54 -10.22 -15.59
C ALA A 78 4.40 -10.03 -14.57
N LEU A 79 3.55 -9.04 -14.80
CA LEU A 79 2.44 -8.69 -13.93
C LEU A 79 1.30 -9.72 -13.95
N SER A 80 1.12 -10.45 -15.07
CA SER A 80 0.14 -11.54 -15.19
C SER A 80 0.42 -12.72 -14.26
N ARG A 81 1.65 -12.82 -13.74
CA ARG A 81 2.10 -13.87 -12.82
C ARG A 81 1.90 -13.50 -11.35
N ALA A 82 1.35 -12.33 -11.06
CA ALA A 82 1.00 -11.94 -9.71
C ALA A 82 -0.03 -12.92 -9.13
N ASP A 83 0.13 -13.31 -7.87
CA ASP A 83 -0.77 -14.25 -7.20
C ASP A 83 -1.88 -13.48 -6.47
N PRO A 84 -3.15 -13.55 -6.94
CA PRO A 84 -4.28 -12.91 -6.25
C PRO A 84 -4.51 -13.45 -4.84
N GLY A 85 -4.03 -14.67 -4.55
CA GLY A 85 -4.07 -15.29 -3.23
C GLY A 85 -3.26 -14.56 -2.16
N SER A 86 -2.37 -13.64 -2.56
CA SER A 86 -1.66 -12.73 -1.65
C SER A 86 -2.59 -11.71 -0.99
N VAL A 87 -3.75 -11.41 -1.61
CA VAL A 87 -4.74 -10.50 -1.03
C VAL A 87 -5.44 -11.16 0.15
N GLY A 88 -5.33 -10.52 1.32
CA GLY A 88 -6.04 -10.97 2.51
C GLY A 88 -5.35 -12.08 3.31
N VAL A 89 -4.10 -12.42 2.99
CA VAL A 89 -3.26 -13.35 3.78
C VAL A 89 -3.21 -12.95 5.25
N TRP A 90 -3.20 -11.64 5.53
CA TRP A 90 -3.22 -11.08 6.89
C TRP A 90 -4.30 -11.67 7.79
N ARG A 91 -5.45 -12.11 7.25
CA ARG A 91 -6.55 -12.70 8.02
C ARG A 91 -6.16 -14.01 8.72
N LYS A 92 -5.12 -14.68 8.23
CA LYS A 92 -4.59 -15.93 8.80
C LYS A 92 -3.36 -15.68 9.67
N GLU A 93 -2.66 -14.57 9.45
CA GLU A 93 -1.39 -14.25 10.10
C GLU A 93 -1.54 -13.35 11.32
N LEU A 94 -2.58 -12.52 11.36
CA LEU A 94 -2.87 -11.62 12.48
C LEU A 94 -3.98 -12.20 13.36
N ASP A 95 -3.73 -12.20 14.66
CA ASP A 95 -4.71 -12.62 15.66
C ASP A 95 -5.54 -11.44 16.20
N ALA A 96 -6.51 -11.72 17.08
CA ALA A 96 -7.41 -10.68 17.59
C ALA A 96 -6.68 -9.57 18.38
N PRO A 97 -5.70 -9.87 19.26
CA PRO A 97 -4.84 -8.85 19.86
C PRO A 97 -4.13 -7.96 18.84
N ASP A 98 -3.54 -8.54 17.80
CA ASP A 98 -2.85 -7.78 16.76
C ASP A 98 -3.80 -6.83 16.02
N ILE A 99 -4.98 -7.33 15.64
CA ILE A 99 -6.01 -6.50 15.01
C ILE A 99 -6.47 -5.37 15.93
N ALA A 100 -6.63 -5.61 17.22
CA ALA A 100 -7.02 -4.57 18.17
C ALA A 100 -5.97 -3.44 18.26
N VAL A 101 -4.67 -3.79 18.25
CA VAL A 101 -3.57 -2.80 18.22
C VAL A 101 -3.61 -1.98 16.92
N ILE A 102 -3.79 -2.64 15.78
CA ILE A 102 -3.87 -1.99 14.46
C ILE A 102 -5.06 -1.02 14.39
N GLU A 103 -6.24 -1.46 14.81
CA GLU A 103 -7.45 -0.62 14.81
C GLU A 103 -7.32 0.57 15.76
N ALA A 104 -6.70 0.38 16.93
CA ALA A 104 -6.49 1.44 17.90
C ALA A 104 -5.55 2.53 17.36
N ASP A 105 -4.44 2.16 16.73
CA ASP A 105 -3.46 3.13 16.22
C ASP A 105 -3.86 3.72 14.86
N SER A 106 -4.40 2.90 13.96
CA SER A 106 -4.51 3.21 12.52
C SER A 106 -5.89 2.99 11.90
N GLY A 107 -6.88 2.54 12.68
CA GLY A 107 -8.24 2.25 12.19
C GLY A 107 -8.91 3.45 11.50
N ALA A 108 -8.64 4.67 11.96
CA ALA A 108 -9.16 5.88 11.31
C ALA A 108 -8.62 6.05 9.87
N LEU A 109 -7.33 5.77 9.65
CA LEU A 109 -6.73 5.80 8.32
C LEU A 109 -7.25 4.66 7.44
N LEU A 110 -7.31 3.43 7.98
CA LEU A 110 -7.84 2.26 7.28
C LEU A 110 -9.25 2.52 6.74
N ARG A 111 -10.16 3.05 7.56
CA ARG A 111 -11.52 3.42 7.11
C ARG A 111 -11.52 4.49 6.02
N ARG A 112 -10.64 5.50 6.10
CA ARG A 112 -10.50 6.52 5.02
C ARG A 112 -10.03 5.89 3.71
N LEU A 113 -9.19 4.86 3.79
CA LEU A 113 -8.70 4.07 2.66
C LEU A 113 -9.69 2.98 2.21
N ARG A 114 -10.81 2.81 2.91
CA ARG A 114 -11.87 1.82 2.66
C ARG A 114 -11.42 0.37 2.85
N TYR A 115 -10.61 0.15 3.88
CA TYR A 115 -10.34 -1.16 4.47
C TYR A 115 -11.33 -1.48 5.59
#